data_AF-A0AAW2VSU0-F1
#
_entry.id   AF-A0AAW2VSU0-F1
#
_cell.length_a   1.000
_cell.length_b   1.000
_cell.length_c   1.000
_cell.angle_alpha   90.00
_cell.angle_beta   90.00
_cell.angle_gamma   90.00
#
_symmetry.space_group_name_H-M   'P 1'
#
loop_
_entity.id
_entity.type
_entity.pdbx_description
1 polymer ?
#
loop_
_entity_poly.entity_id
_entity_poly.type
_entity_poly.pdbx_seq_one_letter_code
_entity_poly.pdbx_strand_id
1 'polypeptide(L)'
;MTELANQHQEKDEPVLDYINNWRNLSLSCKDALSEISAVDLCIQGMHWELCYILQAIKLKTFGELATRAHGIEMSFNCKEDEYLDDASEDDGDDDDATP
;
A
#
# COMPACT_ATOMS: atom_id res chain seq x y z
N MET A 1 1.71 -17.55 -17.78
CA MET A 1 1.19 -16.16 -17.73
C MET A 1 -0.01 -15.94 -16.79
N THR A 2 -1.02 -16.83 -16.73
CA THR A 2 -2.27 -16.58 -15.97
C THR A 2 -2.07 -16.44 -14.46
N GLU A 3 -1.14 -17.19 -13.85
CA GLU A 3 -0.89 -17.10 -12.40
C GLU A 3 -0.36 -15.74 -11.97
N LEU A 4 0.48 -15.10 -12.79
CA LEU A 4 1.00 -13.76 -12.52
C LEU A 4 -0.10 -12.71 -12.66
N ALA A 5 -0.89 -12.76 -13.74
CA ALA A 5 -1.98 -11.81 -13.97
C ALA A 5 -3.11 -11.87 -12.92
N ASN A 6 -3.19 -12.95 -12.14
CA ASN A 6 -4.16 -13.12 -11.06
C ASN A 6 -3.61 -12.72 -9.68
N GLN A 7 -2.33 -12.35 -9.59
CA GLN A 7 -1.75 -11.87 -8.33
C GLN A 7 -2.20 -10.44 -8.10
N HIS A 8 -2.91 -10.23 -6.99
CA HIS A 8 -3.29 -8.92 -6.51
C HIS A 8 -2.70 -8.70 -5.11
N GLN A 9 -2.41 -7.44 -4.81
CA GLN A 9 -1.99 -7.04 -3.47
C GLN A 9 -3.13 -7.28 -2.49
N GLU A 10 -2.86 -7.97 -1.39
CA GLU A 10 -3.88 -8.18 -0.35
C GLU A 10 -4.16 -6.87 0.42
N LYS A 11 -5.29 -6.81 1.13
CA LYS A 11 -5.74 -5.58 1.81
C LYS A 11 -4.73 -5.07 2.85
N ASP A 12 -4.05 -5.99 3.53
CA ASP A 12 -3.12 -5.70 4.63
C ASP A 12 -1.67 -6.07 4.27
N GLU A 13 -1.40 -6.41 3.00
CA GLU A 13 -0.06 -6.74 2.52
C GLU A 13 0.71 -5.45 2.19
N PRO A 14 1.89 -5.21 2.81
CA PRO A 14 2.75 -4.09 2.47
C PRO A 14 3.15 -4.15 0.99
N VAL A 15 3.17 -2.99 0.32
CA VAL A 15 3.45 -2.94 -1.12
C VAL A 15 4.83 -3.49 -1.46
N LEU A 16 5.79 -3.37 -0.55
CA LEU A 16 7.14 -3.92 -0.72
C LEU A 16 7.16 -5.45 -0.68
N ASP A 17 6.34 -6.07 0.18
CA ASP A 17 6.22 -7.53 0.26
C ASP A 17 5.55 -8.07 -1.01
N TYR A 18 4.46 -7.42 -1.44
CA TYR A 18 3.80 -7.74 -2.70
C TYR A 18 4.78 -7.69 -3.89
N ILE A 19 5.55 -6.60 -4.03
CA ILE A 19 6.53 -6.44 -5.11
C ILE A 19 7.61 -7.52 -5.07
N ASN A 20 8.11 -7.86 -3.88
CA ASN A 20 9.12 -8.91 -3.73
C ASN A 20 8.56 -10.29 -4.09
N ASN A 21 7.34 -10.59 -3.67
CA ASN A 21 6.65 -11.84 -4.04
C ASN A 21 6.44 -11.92 -5.57
N TRP A 22 5.95 -10.84 -6.17
CA TRP A 22 5.76 -10.74 -7.62
C TRP A 22 7.05 -10.93 -8.40
N ARG A 23 8.15 -10.32 -7.93
CA ARG A 23 9.47 -10.48 -8.53
C ARG A 23 9.92 -11.94 -8.49
N ASN A 24 9.79 -12.61 -7.36
CA ASN A 24 10.14 -14.04 -7.22
C ASN A 24 9.27 -14.94 -8.13
N LEU A 25 7.98 -14.64 -8.23
CA LEU A 25 7.06 -15.35 -9.14
C LEU A 25 7.43 -15.11 -10.61
N SER A 26 7.80 -13.89 -10.98
CA SER A 26 8.23 -13.57 -12.35
C SER A 26 9.51 -14.31 -12.74
N LEU A 27 10.46 -14.47 -11.80
CA LEU A 27 11.70 -15.22 -12.01
C LEU A 27 11.45 -16.73 -12.14
N SER A 28 10.39 -17.22 -11.51
CA SER A 28 9.97 -18.63 -11.58
C SER A 28 9.10 -18.91 -12.82
N CYS A 29 8.68 -17.87 -13.55
CA CYS A 29 7.86 -18.03 -14.75
C CYS A 29 8.69 -18.61 -15.91
N LYS A 30 8.15 -19.63 -16.57
CA LYS A 30 8.79 -20.27 -17.75
C LYS A 30 8.78 -19.35 -18.98
N ASP A 31 7.82 -18.42 -19.03
CA ASP A 31 7.76 -17.41 -20.08
C ASP A 31 8.73 -16.29 -19.75
N ALA A 32 9.64 -15.98 -20.68
CA ALA A 32 10.56 -14.87 -20.54
C ALA A 32 9.78 -13.54 -20.65
N LEU A 33 9.38 -12.99 -19.50
CA LEU A 33 8.83 -11.64 -19.41
C LEU A 33 9.97 -10.63 -19.42
N SER A 34 9.83 -9.59 -20.24
CA SER A 34 10.68 -8.40 -20.10
C SER A 34 10.42 -7.75 -18.75
N GLU A 35 11.45 -7.18 -18.13
CA GLU A 35 11.33 -6.48 -16.84
C GLU A 35 10.24 -5.40 -16.89
N ILE A 36 10.15 -4.67 -18.01
CA ILE A 36 9.12 -3.63 -18.22
C ILE A 36 7.72 -4.25 -18.19
N SER A 37 7.51 -5.35 -18.91
CA SER A 37 6.20 -6.03 -18.94
C SER A 37 5.85 -6.64 -17.58
N ALA A 38 6.84 -7.15 -16.84
CA ALA A 38 6.65 -7.65 -15.49
C ALA A 38 6.25 -6.53 -14.52
N VAL A 39 6.88 -5.35 -14.64
CA VAL A 39 6.53 -4.15 -13.87
C VAL A 39 5.12 -3.67 -14.20
N ASP A 40 4.75 -3.58 -15.48
CA ASP A 40 3.40 -3.16 -15.90
C ASP A 40 2.31 -4.09 -15.35
N LEU A 41 2.54 -5.41 -15.38
CA LEU A 41 1.61 -6.39 -14.82
C LEU A 41 1.57 -6.36 -13.29
N CYS A 42 2.73 -6.16 -12.64
CA CYS A 42 2.81 -6.02 -11.19
C CYS A 42 1.98 -4.81 -10.72
N ILE A 43 2.09 -3.67 -11.42
CA ILE A 43 1.30 -2.47 -11.15
C ILE A 43 -0.21 -2.76 -11.31
N GLN A 44 -0.64 -3.51 -12.31
CA GLN A 44 -2.08 -3.81 -12.50
C GLN A 44 -2.71 -4.58 -11.33
N GLY A 45 -1.93 -5.38 -10.61
CA GLY A 45 -2.41 -6.12 -9.44
C GLY A 45 -2.31 -5.35 -8.12
N MET A 46 -1.76 -4.14 -8.08
CA MET A 46 -1.70 -3.36 -6.84
C MET A 46 -3.06 -2.77 -6.45
N HIS A 47 -3.15 -2.18 -5.25
CA HIS A 47 -4.30 -1.35 -4.89
C HIS A 47 -4.51 -0.22 -5.89
N TRP A 48 -5.77 0.01 -6.26
CA TRP A 48 -6.16 0.96 -7.31
C TRP A 48 -5.58 2.38 -7.13
N GLU A 49 -5.43 2.85 -5.89
CA GLU A 49 -4.83 4.15 -5.56
C GLU A 49 -3.34 4.21 -5.94
N LEU A 50 -2.59 3.13 -5.65
CA LEU A 50 -1.20 2.98 -6.03
C LEU A 50 -1.08 2.85 -7.55
N CYS A 51 -1.91 2.00 -8.17
CA CYS A 51 -1.93 1.79 -9.61
C CYS A 51 -2.08 3.09 -10.39
N TYR A 52 -3.02 3.94 -9.99
CA TYR A 52 -3.32 5.18 -10.69
C TYR A 52 -2.12 6.14 -10.72
N ILE A 53 -1.42 6.27 -9.59
CA ILE A 53 -0.26 7.15 -9.47
C ILE A 53 0.96 6.55 -10.16
N LEU A 54 1.17 5.24 -10.03
CA LEU A 54 2.31 4.53 -10.61
C LEU A 54 2.20 4.43 -12.14
N GLN A 55 1.00 4.24 -12.72
CA GLN A 55 0.78 4.21 -14.17
C GLN A 55 1.04 5.56 -14.85
N ALA A 56 0.86 6.68 -14.13
CA ALA A 56 1.22 8.00 -14.65
C ALA A 56 2.73 8.18 -14.81
N ILE A 57 3.54 7.29 -14.20
CA ILE A 57 4.99 7.35 -14.18
C ILE A 57 5.55 6.19 -15.01
N LYS A 58 6.47 6.47 -15.93
CA LYS A 58 7.08 5.43 -16.77
C LYS A 58 8.18 4.68 -16.01
N LEU A 59 7.79 3.70 -15.22
CA LEU A 59 8.68 2.82 -14.45
C LEU A 59 9.21 1.70 -15.34
N LYS A 60 10.52 1.41 -15.28
CA LYS A 60 11.14 0.36 -16.12
C LYS A 60 11.69 -0.81 -15.32
N THR A 61 11.92 -0.60 -14.03
CA THR A 61 12.58 -1.57 -13.15
C THR A 61 11.78 -1.76 -11.86
N PHE A 62 11.93 -2.94 -11.24
CA PHE A 62 11.31 -3.22 -9.94
C PHE A 62 11.82 -2.30 -8.83
N GLY A 63 13.06 -1.82 -8.93
CA GLY A 63 13.64 -0.89 -7.94
C GLY A 63 12.98 0.49 -7.98
N GLU A 64 12.73 1.03 -9.18
CA GLU A 64 11.98 2.28 -9.34
C GLU A 64 10.54 2.12 -8.83
N LEU A 65 9.90 0.99 -9.15
CA LEU A 65 8.56 0.66 -8.68
C LEU A 65 8.50 0.62 -7.15
N ALA A 66 9.38 -0.14 -6.50
CA ALA A 66 9.42 -0.26 -5.03
C ALA A 66 9.62 1.09 -4.34
N THR A 67 10.55 1.91 -4.84
CA THR A 67 10.83 3.22 -4.25
C THR A 67 9.64 4.16 -4.34
N ARG A 68 8.97 4.20 -5.52
CA ARG A 68 7.80 5.07 -5.70
C ARG A 68 6.59 4.56 -4.95
N ALA A 69 6.32 3.26 -5.02
CA ALA A 69 5.19 2.62 -4.37
C ALA A 69 5.24 2.82 -2.85
N HIS A 70 6.41 2.63 -2.23
CA HIS A 70 6.59 2.87 -0.80
C HIS A 70 6.34 4.33 -0.40
N GLY A 71 6.88 5.30 -1.15
CA GLY A 71 6.65 6.72 -0.84
C GLY A 71 5.17 7.12 -0.93
N ILE A 72 4.43 6.52 -1.87
CA ILE A 72 3.00 6.75 -2.04
C ILE A 72 2.21 6.07 -0.91
N GLU A 73 2.51 4.81 -0.59
CA GLU A 73 1.91 4.06 0.54
C GLU A 73 2.07 4.85 1.84
N MET A 74 3.28 5.36 2.14
CA MET A 74 3.50 6.22 3.31
C MET A 74 2.66 7.50 3.27
N SER A 75 2.40 8.07 2.09
CA SER A 75 1.56 9.27 1.95
C SER A 75 0.06 9.01 2.19
N PHE A 76 -0.38 7.76 2.08
CA PHE A 76 -1.73 7.31 2.43
C PHE A 76 -1.83 6.95 3.92
N ASN A 77 -0.87 6.19 4.45
CA ASN A 77 -0.82 5.81 5.87
C ASN A 77 -0.48 6.97 6.84
N CYS A 78 0.21 8.02 6.39
CA CYS A 78 0.46 9.22 7.20
C CYS A 78 -0.81 10.01 7.60
N LYS A 79 -2.00 9.58 7.19
CA LYS A 79 -3.28 10.22 7.57
C LYS A 79 -4.01 9.52 8.72
N GLU A 80 -3.53 8.38 9.22
CA GLU A 80 -4.25 7.58 10.22
C GLU A 80 -3.87 7.88 11.69
N ASP A 81 -2.89 8.75 11.94
CA ASP A 81 -2.38 9.07 13.29
C ASP A 81 -2.90 10.41 13.87
N GLU A 82 -4.09 10.89 13.46
CA GLU A 82 -4.70 12.12 14.03
C GLU A 82 -6.12 11.88 14.59
N TYR A 83 -6.30 10.85 15.43
CA TYR A 83 -7.49 10.71 16.27
C TYR A 83 -7.17 9.96 17.58
N LEU A 84 -6.55 10.64 18.55
CA LEU A 84 -6.60 10.29 19.98
C LEU A 84 -5.98 11.45 20.79
N ASP A 85 -6.79 12.48 21.09
CA ASP A 85 -6.76 13.20 22.37
C ASP A 85 -7.97 14.14 22.45
N ASP A 86 -8.92 13.82 23.33
CA ASP A 86 -9.53 14.74 24.33
C ASP A 86 -10.77 14.02 24.91
N ALA A 87 -10.52 13.06 25.80
CA ALA A 87 -11.50 12.71 26.81
C ALA A 87 -11.20 13.60 28.03
N SER A 88 -11.65 14.86 27.98
CA SER A 88 -11.71 15.69 29.18
C SER A 88 -12.77 15.09 30.11
N GLU A 89 -12.29 14.54 31.22
CA GLU A 89 -13.08 14.26 32.43
C GLU A 89 -13.71 15.59 32.89
N ASP A 90 -15.01 15.75 32.63
CA ASP A 90 -15.81 16.77 33.30
C ASP A 90 -16.17 16.21 34.68
N ASP A 91 -15.31 16.53 35.67
CA ASP A 91 -15.61 16.39 37.08
C ASP A 91 -16.85 17.23 37.40
N GLY A 92 -18.01 16.58 37.40
CA GLY A 92 -19.23 17.15 37.94
C GLY A 92 -19.07 17.37 39.43
N ASP A 93 -18.82 18.61 39.83
CA ASP A 93 -18.94 19.09 41.20
C ASP A 93 -20.37 18.80 41.72
N ASP A 94 -20.48 17.74 42.51
CA ASP A 94 -21.60 17.47 43.40
C ASP A 94 -21.41 18.33 44.66
N ASP A 95 -22.10 19.47 44.70
CA ASP A 95 -22.28 20.23 45.94
C ASP A 95 -23.78 20.51 46.14
N ASP A 96 -24.52 19.43 46.41
CA ASP A 96 -25.76 19.49 47.18
C ASP A 96 -25.40 19.57 48.66
N ALA A 97 -25.48 20.77 49.22
CA ALA A 97 -25.58 20.95 50.66
C ALA A 97 -26.49 22.14 50.96
N THR A 98 -27.80 21.87 50.90
CA THR A 98 -28.82 22.68 51.57
C THR A 98 -28.74 22.42 53.08
N PRO A 99 -28.94 23.45 53.91
CA PRO A 99 -30.00 23.32 54.91
C PRO A 99 -31.05 24.44 54.85
#